data_AF-A0A845HHG6-F1
#
_entry.id   AF-A0A845HHG6-F1
#
_cell.length_a   1.000
_cell.length_b   1.000
_cell.length_c   1.000
_cell.angle_alpha   90.00
_cell.angle_beta   90.00
_cell.angle_gamma   90.00
#
_symmetry.space_group_name_H-M   'P 1'
#
loop_
_entity.id
_entity.type
_entity.pdbx_description
1 polymer ?
#
loop_
_entity_poly.entity_id
_entity_poly.type
_entity_poly.pdbx_seq_one_letter_code
_entity_poly.pdbx_strand_id
1 'polypeptide(L)'
;MAFFAVNSQAELLKSATVEQKAQIADAIKVSPMLATQFDKLTKDGKLTELLVVSSNDVASMQRPGPFNGWNNGSRIILTDALLVELAKNMQFDVRHEVDIYPNNTTFALGHLAYHLANKWEPPSVRPQDIGEALRKRLEYEAMALIQGWNDVVDAATRANGGRPLNGEQVGGLVLNLRYRAAIVQALQKSGGKFQFSQSGFIESNDANVKAIAAVLGSLALSDIE
;
A
#
# COMPACT_ATOMS: atom_id res chain seq x y z
N MET A 1 14.45 -10.82 22.78
CA MET A 1 15.34 -10.16 21.81
C MET A 1 14.50 -9.33 20.85
N ALA A 2 14.26 -8.03 21.14
CA ALA A 2 13.39 -7.18 20.31
C ALA A 2 13.85 -5.71 20.27
N PHE A 3 15.16 -5.45 20.33
CA PHE A 3 15.71 -4.09 20.33
C PHE A 3 16.33 -3.65 18.98
N PHE A 4 16.37 -4.52 17.96
CA PHE A 4 17.04 -4.21 16.69
C PHE A 4 16.14 -3.57 15.62
N ALA A 5 14.81 -3.65 15.72
CA ALA A 5 13.90 -3.12 14.69
C ALA A 5 13.64 -1.60 14.79
N VAL A 6 13.82 -0.99 15.97
CA VAL A 6 13.53 0.44 16.17
C VAL A 6 14.69 1.32 15.66
N ASN A 7 15.94 0.85 15.78
CA ASN A 7 17.11 1.61 15.34
C ASN A 7 17.31 1.59 13.81
N SER A 8 16.87 0.54 13.10
CA SER A 8 16.98 0.50 11.64
C SER A 8 16.04 1.51 10.97
N GLN A 9 14.83 1.74 11.52
CA GLN A 9 13.84 2.64 10.93
C GLN A 9 14.19 4.13 11.12
N ALA A 10 14.80 4.50 12.24
CA ALA A 10 15.27 5.87 12.48
C ALA A 10 16.36 6.30 11.48
N GLU A 11 17.21 5.35 11.06
CA GLU A 11 18.24 5.57 10.03
C GLU A 11 17.66 5.76 8.63
N LEU A 12 16.48 5.22 8.35
CA LEU A 12 15.84 5.33 7.03
C LEU A 12 15.28 6.75 6.76
N LEU A 13 14.94 7.53 7.79
CA LEU A 13 14.13 8.75 7.68
C LEU A 13 14.90 10.05 7.94
N LYS A 14 16.16 10.15 7.49
CA LYS A 14 17.06 11.26 7.89
C LYS A 14 16.52 12.65 7.54
N SER A 15 15.85 12.82 6.40
CA SER A 15 15.34 14.12 5.92
C SER A 15 13.96 14.52 6.48
N ALA A 16 13.26 13.63 7.17
CA ALA A 16 11.89 13.86 7.61
C ALA A 16 11.80 14.65 8.93
N THR A 17 10.74 15.44 9.07
CA THR A 17 10.35 16.11 10.34
C THR A 17 9.98 15.10 11.42
N VAL A 18 9.87 15.53 12.68
CA VAL A 18 9.52 14.65 13.80
C VAL A 18 8.14 14.04 13.60
N GLU A 19 7.18 14.82 13.12
CA GLU A 19 5.80 14.40 12.88
C GLU A 19 5.73 13.38 11.74
N GLN A 20 6.44 13.63 10.63
CA GLN A 20 6.51 12.69 9.49
C GLN A 20 7.19 11.37 9.88
N LYS A 21 8.25 11.45 10.71
CA LYS A 21 8.91 10.27 11.27
C LYS A 21 7.95 9.45 12.11
N ALA A 22 7.21 10.11 13.00
CA ALA A 22 6.22 9.44 13.85
C ALA A 22 5.13 8.76 13.00
N GLN A 23 4.55 9.46 12.02
CA GLN A 23 3.54 8.91 11.13
C GLN A 23 4.00 7.64 10.40
N ILE A 24 5.20 7.67 9.80
CA ILE A 24 5.74 6.53 9.06
C ILE A 24 6.11 5.39 10.01
N ALA A 25 6.81 5.69 11.11
CA ALA A 25 7.21 4.67 12.09
C ALA A 25 5.99 3.99 12.73
N ASP A 26 4.95 4.76 13.09
CA ASP A 26 3.71 4.22 13.62
C ASP A 26 2.98 3.35 12.59
N ALA A 27 2.92 3.79 11.32
CA ALA A 27 2.32 3.01 10.24
C ALA A 27 2.99 1.64 10.02
N ILE A 28 4.32 1.58 10.13
CA ILE A 28 5.06 0.32 10.06
C ILE A 28 4.82 -0.50 11.33
N LYS A 29 4.87 0.14 12.51
CA LYS A 29 4.74 -0.53 13.80
C LYS A 29 3.38 -1.18 14.01
N VAL A 30 2.30 -0.58 13.52
CA VAL A 30 0.94 -1.11 13.74
C VAL A 30 0.66 -2.39 12.94
N SER A 31 1.35 -2.63 11.82
CA SER A 31 1.26 -3.87 11.03
C SER A 31 2.53 -4.73 11.20
N PRO A 32 2.49 -5.81 12.00
CA PRO A 32 3.55 -6.81 12.04
C PRO A 32 3.97 -7.37 10.67
N MET A 33 3.03 -7.52 9.73
CA MET A 33 3.33 -7.96 8.36
C MET A 33 4.23 -6.96 7.64
N LEU A 34 3.85 -5.68 7.64
CA LEU A 34 4.63 -4.60 7.05
C LEU A 34 6.01 -4.46 7.71
N ALA A 35 6.06 -4.50 9.05
CA ALA A 35 7.33 -4.45 9.79
C ALA A 35 8.27 -5.59 9.38
N THR A 36 7.76 -6.82 9.25
CA THR A 36 8.55 -7.97 8.80
C THR A 36 9.04 -7.80 7.37
N GLN A 37 8.20 -7.24 6.48
CA GLN A 37 8.58 -6.96 5.10
C GLN A 37 9.69 -5.91 5.03
N PHE A 38 9.59 -4.81 5.77
CA PHE A 38 10.61 -3.76 5.83
C PHE A 38 11.94 -4.28 6.39
N ASP A 39 11.88 -5.09 7.45
CA ASP A 39 13.07 -5.74 8.02
C ASP A 39 13.76 -6.64 6.99
N LYS A 40 12.99 -7.41 6.22
CA LYS A 40 13.53 -8.26 5.15
C LYS A 40 14.15 -7.42 4.03
N LEU A 41 13.44 -6.41 3.54
CA LEU A 41 13.94 -5.54 2.47
C LEU A 41 15.22 -4.81 2.87
N THR A 42 15.32 -4.38 4.13
CA THR A 42 16.53 -3.73 4.65
C THR A 42 17.70 -4.71 4.73
N LYS A 43 17.47 -5.93 5.25
CA LYS A 43 18.50 -6.98 5.31
C LYS A 43 18.98 -7.42 3.92
N ASP A 44 18.08 -7.48 2.96
CA ASP A 44 18.37 -7.85 1.57
C ASP A 44 18.98 -6.67 0.77
N GLY A 45 19.15 -5.49 1.38
CA GLY A 45 19.67 -4.29 0.71
C GLY A 45 18.73 -3.68 -0.34
N LYS A 46 17.48 -4.14 -0.39
CA LYS A 46 16.44 -3.66 -1.31
C LYS A 46 15.77 -2.37 -0.82
N LEU A 47 15.82 -2.10 0.48
CA LEU A 47 15.43 -0.82 1.08
C LEU A 47 16.60 -0.26 1.87
N THR A 48 17.09 0.91 1.48
CA THR A 48 18.19 1.61 2.15
C THR A 48 17.76 2.95 2.72
N GLU A 49 16.64 3.53 2.25
CA GLU A 49 16.20 4.85 2.66
C GLU A 49 14.69 5.08 2.43
N LEU A 50 14.08 5.87 3.32
CA LEU A 50 12.74 6.46 3.19
C LEU A 50 12.89 7.98 3.18
N LEU A 51 12.66 8.59 2.03
CA LEU A 51 12.79 10.03 1.86
C LEU A 51 11.43 10.69 1.90
N VAL A 52 11.31 11.72 2.73
CA VAL A 52 10.23 12.69 2.62
C VAL A 52 10.77 13.92 1.93
N VAL A 53 10.12 14.31 0.83
CA VAL A 53 10.51 15.47 0.00
C VAL A 53 9.39 16.50 -0.04
N SER A 54 9.73 17.78 -0.20
CA SER A 54 8.68 18.78 -0.36
C SER A 54 8.02 18.64 -1.73
N SER A 55 6.69 18.75 -1.78
CA SER A 55 5.92 18.69 -3.03
C SER A 55 6.34 19.74 -4.06
N ASN A 56 6.92 20.86 -3.60
CA ASN A 56 7.47 21.91 -4.47
C ASN A 56 8.77 21.48 -5.17
N ASP A 57 9.54 20.58 -4.56
CA ASP A 57 10.85 20.15 -5.05
C ASP A 57 10.75 18.95 -6.02
N VAL A 58 9.60 18.26 -6.02
CA VAL A 58 9.34 17.06 -6.83
C VAL A 58 9.47 17.33 -8.33
N ALA A 59 9.17 18.55 -8.79
CA ALA A 59 9.26 18.92 -10.21
C ALA A 59 10.68 18.77 -10.78
N SER A 60 11.70 18.86 -9.92
CA SER A 60 13.12 18.71 -10.29
C SER A 60 13.63 17.27 -10.19
N MET A 61 12.82 16.34 -9.68
CA MET A 61 13.21 14.94 -9.48
C MET A 61 12.85 14.07 -10.68
N GLN A 62 13.70 13.09 -10.97
CA GLN A 62 13.35 12.01 -11.89
C GLN A 62 12.29 11.11 -11.21
N ARG A 63 11.06 11.16 -11.72
CA ARG A 63 9.92 10.38 -11.21
C ARG A 63 9.22 9.61 -12.33
N PRO A 64 8.65 8.42 -12.05
CA PRO A 64 8.01 7.59 -13.07
C PRO A 64 6.71 8.18 -13.63
N GLY A 65 6.15 9.22 -13.00
CA GLY A 65 4.93 9.89 -13.45
C GLY A 65 4.48 10.97 -12.47
N PRO A 66 3.19 11.37 -12.46
CA PRO A 66 2.65 12.40 -11.57
C PRO A 66 2.45 11.93 -10.12
N PHE A 67 3.14 10.88 -9.70
CA PHE A 67 3.00 10.26 -8.38
C PHE A 67 3.57 11.13 -7.26
N ASN A 68 2.95 11.03 -6.09
CA ASN A 68 3.38 11.67 -4.84
C ASN A 68 4.04 10.67 -3.88
N GLY A 69 4.08 9.38 -4.23
CA GLY A 69 4.92 8.38 -3.59
C GLY A 69 5.48 7.43 -4.63
N TRP A 70 6.77 7.11 -4.59
CA TRP A 70 7.35 6.20 -5.56
C TRP A 70 8.62 5.53 -5.09
N ASN A 71 9.01 4.47 -5.79
CA ASN A 71 10.32 3.85 -5.61
C ASN A 71 11.37 4.44 -6.54
N ASN A 72 12.56 4.70 -6.00
CA ASN A 72 13.74 5.07 -6.78
C ASN A 72 14.94 4.21 -6.35
N GLY A 73 15.21 3.14 -7.11
CA GLY A 73 16.22 2.16 -6.76
C GLY A 73 15.86 1.45 -5.45
N SER A 74 16.71 1.57 -4.43
CA SER A 74 16.49 1.03 -3.09
C SER A 74 15.84 2.02 -2.12
N ARG A 75 15.21 3.08 -2.63
CA ARG A 75 14.58 4.12 -1.82
C ARG A 75 13.07 4.16 -2.05
N ILE A 76 12.33 4.37 -0.97
CA ILE A 76 10.94 4.81 -1.02
C ILE A 76 10.95 6.34 -0.87
N ILE A 77 10.27 7.04 -1.75
CA ILE A 77 10.13 8.50 -1.70
C ILE A 77 8.65 8.83 -1.51
N LEU A 78 8.33 9.69 -0.55
CA LEU A 78 7.00 10.21 -0.27
C LEU A 78 7.05 11.73 -0.26
N THR A 79 6.02 12.41 -0.77
CA THR A 79 5.92 13.85 -0.61
C THR A 79 5.28 14.23 0.73
N ASP A 80 5.62 15.42 1.22
CA ASP A 80 4.94 16.02 2.38
C ASP A 80 3.41 16.11 2.20
N ALA A 81 2.92 16.52 1.02
CA ALA A 81 1.50 16.60 0.72
C ALA A 81 0.82 15.23 0.71
N LEU A 82 1.50 14.18 0.21
CA LEU A 82 0.96 12.83 0.30
C LEU A 82 0.80 12.41 1.76
N LEU A 83 1.79 12.65 2.62
CA LEU A 83 1.68 12.29 4.03
C LEU A 83 0.51 12.99 4.74
N VAL A 84 0.26 14.27 4.42
CA VAL A 84 -0.93 15.00 4.92
C VAL A 84 -2.22 14.32 4.47
N GLU A 85 -2.30 13.89 3.22
CA GLU A 85 -3.45 13.18 2.69
C GLU A 85 -3.62 11.77 3.28
N LEU A 86 -2.53 11.06 3.54
CA LEU A 86 -2.54 9.72 4.14
C LEU A 86 -2.85 9.74 5.64
N ALA A 87 -2.61 10.86 6.32
CA ALA A 87 -3.01 11.04 7.72
C ALA A 87 -4.54 11.07 7.89
N LYS A 88 -5.30 11.38 6.82
CA LYS A 88 -6.77 11.30 6.83
C LYS A 88 -7.19 9.84 6.80
N ASN A 89 -7.73 9.33 7.90
CA ASN A 89 -8.18 7.94 8.05
C ASN A 89 -9.73 7.80 8.06
N MET A 90 -10.45 8.90 7.90
CA MET A 90 -11.91 8.93 7.73
C MET A 90 -12.24 9.62 6.41
N GLN A 91 -12.89 8.90 5.49
CA GLN A 91 -13.46 9.49 4.27
C GLN A 91 -14.92 9.87 4.44
N PHE A 92 -15.62 9.20 5.36
CA PHE A 92 -17.01 9.46 5.69
C PHE A 92 -17.12 9.79 7.18
N ASP A 93 -17.89 10.83 7.52
CA ASP A 93 -18.04 11.35 8.88
C ASP A 93 -19.15 10.60 9.64
N VAL A 94 -19.07 9.27 9.69
CA VAL A 94 -19.97 8.42 10.48
C VAL A 94 -19.12 7.59 11.42
N ARG A 95 -19.41 7.68 12.73
CA ARG A 95 -18.69 6.96 13.80
C ARG A 95 -19.62 5.97 14.47
N HIS A 96 -19.21 4.71 14.49
CA HIS A 96 -19.79 3.65 15.32
C HIS A 96 -18.79 3.23 16.40
N GLU A 97 -19.28 2.77 17.55
CA GLU A 97 -18.44 2.41 18.71
C GLU A 97 -17.42 1.30 18.42
N VAL A 98 -17.64 0.52 17.36
CA VAL A 98 -16.78 -0.61 16.94
C VAL A 98 -15.91 -0.29 15.73
N ASP A 99 -15.91 0.96 15.26
CA ASP A 99 -15.19 1.35 14.05
C ASP A 99 -13.68 1.19 14.22
N ILE A 100 -13.07 0.57 13.21
CA ILE A 100 -11.63 0.50 13.03
C ILE A 100 -11.33 1.18 11.71
N TYR A 101 -10.52 2.24 11.75
CA TYR A 101 -10.18 3.03 10.58
C TYR A 101 -8.92 2.51 9.89
N PRO A 102 -8.84 2.58 8.55
CA PRO A 102 -7.66 2.15 7.83
C PRO A 102 -6.49 3.10 8.08
N ASN A 103 -5.30 2.54 8.27
CA ASN A 103 -4.07 3.31 8.22
C ASN A 103 -3.62 3.44 6.74
N ASN A 104 -3.97 4.56 6.10
CA ASN A 104 -3.63 4.78 4.69
C ASN A 104 -2.11 4.87 4.45
N THR A 105 -1.33 5.24 5.47
CA THR A 105 0.14 5.23 5.39
C THR A 105 0.66 3.79 5.36
N THR A 106 0.09 2.89 6.17
CA THR A 106 0.39 1.44 6.13
C THR A 106 0.09 0.87 4.74
N PHE A 107 -1.05 1.22 4.14
CA PHE A 107 -1.37 0.79 2.77
C PHE A 107 -0.30 1.22 1.76
N ALA A 108 0.03 2.52 1.73
CA ALA A 108 0.96 3.06 0.76
C ALA A 108 2.36 2.45 0.88
N LEU A 109 2.83 2.26 2.13
CA LEU A 109 4.10 1.62 2.40
C LEU A 109 4.11 0.13 1.99
N GLY A 110 3.02 -0.61 2.24
CA GLY A 110 2.89 -2.01 1.81
C GLY A 110 2.90 -2.17 0.29
N HIS A 111 2.19 -1.29 -0.42
CA HIS A 111 2.18 -1.24 -1.89
C HIS A 111 3.59 -0.99 -2.45
N LEU A 112 4.29 0.04 -1.96
CA LEU A 112 5.64 0.38 -2.41
C LEU A 112 6.67 -0.69 -2.01
N ALA A 113 6.52 -1.32 -0.85
CA ALA A 113 7.36 -2.42 -0.41
C ALA A 113 7.17 -3.67 -1.27
N TYR A 114 5.98 -3.92 -1.81
CA TYR A 114 5.77 -4.98 -2.80
C TYR A 114 6.62 -4.75 -4.05
N HIS A 115 6.68 -3.51 -4.55
CA HIS A 115 7.49 -3.17 -5.71
C HIS A 115 9.00 -3.29 -5.47
N LEU A 116 9.48 -2.97 -4.27
CA LEU A 116 10.89 -3.23 -3.91
C LEU A 116 11.19 -4.73 -3.80
N ALA A 117 10.26 -5.51 -3.25
CA ALA A 117 10.42 -6.95 -3.09
C ALA A 117 10.44 -7.67 -4.45
N ASN A 118 9.57 -7.24 -5.36
CA ASN A 118 9.28 -7.88 -6.64
C ASN A 118 9.58 -6.91 -7.77
N LYS A 119 10.67 -7.10 -8.51
CA LYS A 119 10.95 -6.24 -9.66
C LYS A 119 9.97 -6.56 -10.79
N TRP A 120 9.35 -5.52 -11.33
CA TRP A 120 8.65 -5.63 -12.61
C TRP A 120 9.68 -5.73 -13.73
N GLU A 121 9.61 -6.81 -14.49
CA GLU A 121 10.38 -6.98 -15.72
C GLU A 121 9.39 -6.95 -16.89
N PRO A 122 9.36 -5.87 -17.68
CA PRO A 122 8.49 -5.84 -18.84
C PRO A 122 8.90 -6.96 -19.79
N PRO A 123 7.95 -7.77 -20.29
CA PRO A 123 8.27 -8.78 -21.29
C PRO A 123 8.88 -8.09 -22.52
N SER A 124 9.72 -8.77 -23.29
CA SER A 124 10.23 -8.25 -24.56
C SER A 124 9.05 -7.92 -25.50
N VAL A 125 8.67 -6.65 -25.59
CA VAL A 125 7.42 -6.25 -26.27
C VAL A 125 7.69 -6.08 -27.75
N ARG A 126 7.15 -6.99 -28.58
CA ARG A 126 6.86 -6.66 -29.99
C ARG A 126 5.53 -5.92 -30.04
N PRO A 127 5.25 -5.06 -31.05
CA PRO A 127 4.02 -4.27 -31.10
C PRO A 127 2.71 -5.07 -30.92
N GLN A 128 2.67 -6.32 -31.40
CA GLN A 128 1.54 -7.23 -31.24
C GLN A 128 1.31 -7.73 -29.80
N ASP A 129 2.32 -7.62 -28.93
CA ASP A 129 2.32 -8.17 -27.56
C ASP A 129 1.99 -7.09 -26.49
N ILE A 130 1.71 -5.85 -26.90
CA ILE A 130 1.43 -4.70 -26.00
C ILE A 130 0.25 -5.00 -25.07
N GLY A 131 -0.82 -5.62 -25.57
CA GLY A 131 -1.98 -5.97 -24.76
C GLY A 131 -1.65 -6.95 -23.65
N GLU A 132 -0.77 -7.93 -23.90
CA GLU A 132 -0.31 -8.88 -22.89
C GLU A 132 0.61 -8.22 -21.86
N ALA A 133 1.53 -7.36 -22.32
CA ALA A 133 2.42 -6.61 -21.45
C ALA A 133 1.62 -5.70 -20.48
N LEU A 134 0.60 -5.00 -20.99
CA LEU A 134 -0.30 -4.18 -20.18
C LEU A 134 -1.07 -5.03 -19.17
N ARG A 135 -1.63 -6.17 -19.60
CA ARG A 135 -2.33 -7.10 -18.68
C ARG A 135 -1.42 -7.54 -17.53
N LYS A 136 -0.20 -7.99 -17.83
CA LYS A 136 0.76 -8.43 -16.80
C LYS A 136 1.16 -7.29 -15.87
N ARG A 137 1.29 -6.06 -16.39
CA ARG A 137 1.54 -4.87 -15.55
C ARG A 137 0.38 -4.62 -14.58
N LEU A 138 -0.87 -4.71 -15.05
CA LEU A 138 -2.04 -4.53 -14.20
C LEU A 138 -2.17 -5.65 -13.15
N GLU A 139 -1.78 -6.88 -13.47
CA GLU A 139 -1.73 -7.99 -12.49
C GLU A 139 -0.64 -7.77 -11.43
N TYR A 140 0.52 -7.22 -11.83
CA TYR A 140 1.57 -6.83 -10.90
C TYR A 140 1.11 -5.72 -9.93
N GLU A 141 0.45 -4.68 -10.43
CA GLU A 141 -0.14 -3.62 -9.59
C GLU A 141 -1.28 -4.12 -8.71
N ALA A 142 -2.07 -5.09 -9.19
CA ALA A 142 -3.11 -5.72 -8.39
C ALA A 142 -2.52 -6.47 -7.19
N MET A 143 -1.38 -7.14 -7.37
CA MET A 143 -0.67 -7.80 -6.28
C MET A 143 -0.12 -6.81 -5.25
N ALA A 144 0.41 -5.67 -5.71
CA ALA A 144 0.87 -4.59 -4.83
C ALA A 144 -0.30 -3.99 -4.01
N LEU A 145 -1.47 -3.81 -4.65
CA LEU A 145 -2.68 -3.36 -3.99
C LEU A 145 -3.17 -4.35 -2.93
N ILE A 146 -3.14 -5.65 -3.26
CA ILE A 146 -3.52 -6.72 -2.31
C ILE A 146 -2.56 -6.72 -1.11
N GLN A 147 -1.25 -6.56 -1.35
CA GLN A 147 -0.26 -6.44 -0.26
C GLN A 147 -0.61 -5.26 0.66
N GLY A 148 -0.76 -4.05 0.10
CA GLY A 148 -1.10 -2.86 0.88
C GLY A 148 -2.42 -2.99 1.64
N TRP A 149 -3.44 -3.62 1.05
CA TRP A 149 -4.69 -3.92 1.74
C TRP A 149 -4.49 -4.88 2.91
N ASN A 150 -3.76 -5.97 2.70
CA ASN A 150 -3.53 -6.99 3.73
C ASN A 150 -2.73 -6.43 4.91
N ASP A 151 -1.79 -5.52 4.67
CA ASP A 151 -1.08 -4.82 5.75
C ASP A 151 -2.02 -3.90 6.56
N VAL A 152 -3.02 -3.28 5.93
CA VAL A 152 -4.08 -2.53 6.64
C VAL A 152 -4.96 -3.45 7.47
N VAL A 153 -5.37 -4.60 6.93
CA VAL A 153 -6.20 -5.58 7.66
C VAL A 153 -5.44 -6.13 8.86
N ASP A 154 -4.13 -6.39 8.72
CA ASP A 154 -3.25 -6.80 9.82
C ASP A 154 -3.17 -5.72 10.92
N ALA A 155 -2.95 -4.46 10.54
CA ALA A 155 -2.97 -3.34 11.48
C ALA A 155 -4.32 -3.20 12.20
N ALA A 156 -5.42 -3.32 11.46
CA ALA A 156 -6.77 -3.24 12.01
C ALA A 156 -7.10 -4.41 12.94
N THR A 157 -6.69 -5.62 12.59
CA THR A 157 -6.82 -6.83 13.43
C THR A 157 -6.10 -6.62 14.77
N ARG A 158 -4.89 -6.03 14.73
CA ARG A 158 -4.16 -5.68 15.96
C ARG A 158 -4.89 -4.62 16.79
N ALA A 159 -5.43 -3.58 16.13
CA ALA A 159 -6.25 -2.57 16.80
C ALA A 159 -7.52 -3.19 17.44
N ASN A 160 -8.05 -4.26 16.87
CA ASN A 160 -9.17 -5.05 17.41
C ASN A 160 -8.79 -5.98 18.59
N GLY A 161 -7.63 -5.75 19.23
CA GLY A 161 -7.09 -6.62 20.27
C GLY A 161 -6.57 -7.95 19.74
N GLY A 162 -6.18 -8.02 18.47
CA GLY A 162 -5.70 -9.23 17.81
C GLY A 162 -6.80 -10.21 17.38
N ARG A 163 -8.08 -9.79 17.45
CA ARG A 163 -9.22 -10.61 17.06
C ARG A 163 -9.56 -10.42 15.59
N PRO A 164 -10.00 -11.48 14.87
CA PRO A 164 -10.48 -11.36 13.50
C PRO A 164 -11.52 -10.26 13.36
N LEU A 165 -11.43 -9.49 12.27
CA LEU A 165 -12.42 -8.46 11.95
C LEU A 165 -13.73 -9.12 11.53
N ASN A 166 -14.85 -8.54 11.95
CA ASN A 166 -16.16 -8.94 11.44
C ASN A 166 -16.47 -8.24 10.10
N GLY A 167 -17.54 -8.65 9.42
CA GLY A 167 -17.91 -8.10 8.11
C GLY A 167 -18.21 -6.59 8.12
N GLU A 168 -18.75 -6.05 9.22
CA GLU A 168 -19.03 -4.62 9.37
C GLU A 168 -17.72 -3.81 9.47
N GLN A 169 -16.75 -4.29 10.26
CA GLN A 169 -15.43 -3.69 10.38
C GLN A 169 -14.66 -3.72 9.05
N VAL A 170 -14.72 -4.85 8.32
CA VAL A 170 -14.12 -4.96 6.99
C VAL A 170 -14.79 -3.98 6.01
N GLY A 171 -16.12 -3.87 6.04
CA GLY A 171 -16.86 -2.87 5.26
C GLY A 171 -16.44 -1.44 5.58
N GLY A 172 -16.32 -1.10 6.86
CA GLY A 172 -15.85 0.21 7.33
C GLY A 172 -14.44 0.55 6.87
N LEU A 173 -13.52 -0.42 6.90
CA LEU A 173 -12.16 -0.28 6.36
C LEU A 173 -12.18 0.02 4.86
N VAL A 174 -12.94 -0.76 4.07
CA VAL A 174 -13.04 -0.54 2.62
C VAL A 174 -13.60 0.86 2.33
N LEU A 175 -14.64 1.29 3.03
CA LEU A 175 -15.27 2.59 2.77
C LEU A 175 -14.37 3.77 3.14
N ASN A 176 -13.54 3.63 4.17
CA ASN A 176 -12.65 4.71 4.63
C ASN A 176 -11.25 4.66 4.03
N LEU A 177 -10.90 3.63 3.25
CA LEU A 177 -9.60 3.54 2.60
C LEU A 177 -9.52 4.57 1.46
N ARG A 178 -8.40 5.31 1.40
CA ARG A 178 -8.10 6.25 0.31
C ARG A 178 -8.12 5.56 -1.05
N TYR A 179 -7.52 4.38 -1.11
CA TYR A 179 -7.33 3.59 -2.33
C TYR A 179 -8.44 2.56 -2.60
N ARG A 180 -9.63 2.75 -2.01
CA ARG A 180 -10.73 1.75 -2.07
C ARG A 180 -11.30 1.48 -3.46
N ALA A 181 -11.12 2.40 -4.41
CA ALA A 181 -11.86 2.39 -5.67
C ALA A 181 -11.70 1.06 -6.43
N ALA A 182 -10.49 0.49 -6.46
CA ALA A 182 -10.24 -0.80 -7.09
C ALA A 182 -10.95 -1.95 -6.35
N ILE A 183 -10.89 -1.98 -5.01
CA ILE A 183 -11.54 -3.01 -4.19
C ILE A 183 -13.07 -2.96 -4.37
N VAL A 184 -13.66 -1.76 -4.28
CA VAL A 184 -15.10 -1.55 -4.45
C VAL A 184 -15.56 -1.96 -5.85
N GLN A 185 -14.83 -1.55 -6.90
CA GLN A 185 -15.20 -1.95 -8.26
C GLN A 185 -14.99 -3.44 -8.52
N ALA A 186 -13.95 -4.06 -7.95
CA ALA A 186 -13.73 -5.50 -8.06
C ALA A 186 -14.87 -6.30 -7.39
N LEU A 187 -15.33 -5.87 -6.20
CA LEU A 187 -16.50 -6.44 -5.52
C LEU A 187 -17.76 -6.34 -6.42
N GLN A 188 -18.01 -5.18 -7.00
CA GLN A 188 -19.20 -4.94 -7.83
C GLN A 188 -19.17 -5.70 -9.17
N LYS A 189 -18.02 -5.75 -9.84
CA LYS A 189 -17.90 -6.24 -11.23
C LYS A 189 -17.51 -7.71 -11.36
N SER A 190 -16.99 -8.34 -10.30
CA SER A 190 -16.48 -9.72 -10.38
C SER A 190 -17.58 -10.79 -10.39
N GLY A 191 -18.84 -10.44 -10.15
CA GLY A 191 -19.95 -11.41 -10.06
C GLY A 191 -19.75 -12.42 -8.93
N GLY A 192 -19.16 -12.00 -7.80
CA GLY A 192 -18.89 -12.85 -6.63
C GLY A 192 -17.58 -13.64 -6.68
N LYS A 193 -16.76 -13.48 -7.74
CA LYS A 193 -15.45 -14.13 -7.84
C LYS A 193 -14.38 -13.47 -6.96
N PHE A 194 -14.48 -12.17 -6.74
CA PHE A 194 -13.60 -11.45 -5.81
C PHE A 194 -14.14 -11.58 -4.39
N GLN A 195 -13.33 -12.10 -3.47
CA GLN A 195 -13.76 -12.38 -2.11
C GLN A 195 -12.68 -12.03 -1.09
N PHE A 196 -13.14 -11.53 0.06
CA PHE A 196 -12.33 -11.46 1.27
C PHE A 196 -12.35 -12.83 1.96
N SER A 197 -11.27 -13.17 2.64
CA SER A 197 -11.27 -14.21 3.66
C SER A 197 -12.15 -13.80 4.85
N GLN A 198 -12.43 -14.73 5.76
CA GLN A 198 -13.24 -14.45 6.96
C GLN A 198 -12.69 -13.33 7.84
N SER A 199 -11.39 -13.03 7.76
CA SER A 199 -10.72 -11.97 8.53
C SER A 199 -10.57 -10.66 7.76
N GLY A 200 -11.08 -10.57 6.53
CA GLY A 200 -11.00 -9.37 5.69
C GLY A 200 -9.79 -9.31 4.76
N PHE A 201 -8.87 -10.28 4.82
CA PHE A 201 -7.73 -10.34 3.90
C PHE A 201 -8.18 -10.68 2.48
N ILE A 202 -7.42 -10.25 1.49
CA ILE A 202 -7.57 -10.72 0.10
C ILE A 202 -6.47 -11.73 -0.17
N GLU A 203 -6.85 -12.95 -0.52
CA GLU A 203 -5.88 -13.93 -1.00
C GLU A 203 -5.35 -13.53 -2.39
N SER A 204 -4.03 -13.62 -2.57
CA SER A 204 -3.35 -13.36 -3.85
C SER A 204 -3.51 -14.49 -4.86
N ASN A 205 -4.73 -15.03 -5.01
CA ASN A 205 -5.05 -16.06 -5.99
C ASN A 205 -5.44 -15.44 -7.35
N ASP A 206 -5.41 -16.27 -8.39
CA ASP A 206 -5.68 -15.86 -9.77
C ASP A 206 -7.00 -15.11 -9.96
N ALA A 207 -8.05 -15.52 -9.24
CA ALA A 207 -9.37 -14.91 -9.37
C ALA A 207 -9.39 -13.48 -8.82
N ASN A 208 -8.83 -13.29 -7.62
CA ASN A 208 -8.77 -11.98 -6.97
C ASN A 208 -7.86 -11.00 -7.72
N VAL A 209 -6.68 -11.47 -8.15
CA VAL A 209 -5.72 -10.67 -8.91
C VAL A 209 -6.33 -10.20 -10.23
N LYS A 210 -6.96 -11.10 -11.00
CA LYS A 210 -7.61 -10.75 -12.27
C LYS A 210 -8.79 -9.80 -12.07
N ALA A 211 -9.56 -9.95 -10.98
CA ALA A 211 -10.68 -9.05 -10.68
C ALA A 211 -10.22 -7.61 -10.40
N ILE A 212 -9.14 -7.44 -9.62
CA ILE A 212 -8.55 -6.11 -9.37
C ILE A 212 -7.90 -5.57 -10.65
N ALA A 213 -7.08 -6.37 -11.35
CA ALA A 213 -6.41 -5.96 -12.57
C ALA A 213 -7.40 -5.46 -13.64
N ALA A 214 -8.56 -6.10 -13.77
CA ALA A 214 -9.61 -5.71 -14.72
C ALA A 214 -10.18 -4.31 -14.47
N VAL A 215 -10.15 -3.81 -13.23
CA VAL A 215 -10.68 -2.48 -12.90
C VAL A 215 -9.60 -1.40 -12.86
N LEU A 216 -8.35 -1.75 -12.54
CA LEU A 216 -7.23 -0.82 -12.45
C LEU A 216 -7.01 -0.03 -13.76
N GLY A 217 -7.16 -0.67 -14.93
CA GLY A 217 -6.99 0.00 -16.22
C GLY A 217 -8.02 1.11 -16.52
N SER A 218 -9.08 1.23 -15.72
CA SER A 218 -10.13 2.26 -15.87
C SER A 218 -10.12 3.32 -14.77
N LEU A 219 -9.23 3.19 -13.79
CA LEU A 219 -9.12 4.13 -12.67
C LEU A 219 -8.13 5.24 -13.02
N ALA A 220 -8.42 6.46 -12.55
CA ALA A 220 -7.38 7.48 -12.47
C ALA A 220 -6.24 6.92 -11.62
N LEU A 221 -5.03 6.92 -12.18
CA LEU A 221 -3.83 6.30 -11.62
C LEU A 221 -3.67 6.69 -10.14
N SER A 222 -3.32 5.71 -9.30
CA SER A 222 -2.94 5.92 -7.91
C SER A 222 -1.89 7.03 -7.82
N ASP A 223 -1.86 7.82 -6.76
CA ASP A 223 -0.80 8.80 -6.50
C ASP A 223 0.48 8.14 -5.93
N ILE A 224 0.60 6.80 -6.06
CA ILE A 224 1.75 5.99 -5.68
C ILE A 224 2.16 4.99 -6.79
N GLU A 225 3.47 4.82 -7.03
CA GLU A 225 4.09 3.81 -7.95
C GLU A 225 5.50 3.35 -7.53
#